data_AF-A0A7W0GA63-F1
#
_entry.id   AF-A0A7W0GA63-F1
#
_cell.length_a   1.000
_cell.length_b   1.000
_cell.length_c   1.000
_cell.angle_alpha   90.00
_cell.angle_beta   90.00
_cell.angle_gamma   90.00
#
_symmetry.space_group_name_H-M   'P 1'
#
loop_
_entity.id
_entity.type
_entity.pdbx_description
1 polymer ?
#
loop_
_entity_poly.entity_id
_entity_poly.type
_entity_poly.pdbx_seq_one_letter_code
_entity_poly.pdbx_strand_id
1 'polypeptide(L)' 'MTPVRLLLVDDDDLMRAGLRAVLSSDASIEIVGEAGDGRAAVRET' A
#
# COMPACT_ATOMS: atom_id res chain seq x y z
N MET A 1 -4.27 -5.94 -19.20
CA MET A 1 -3.59 -6.64 -18.09
C MET A 1 -4.30 -6.24 -16.80
N THR A 2 -4.45 -7.16 -15.86
CA THR A 2 -5.02 -6.86 -14.54
C THR A 2 -3.93 -6.27 -13.65
N PRO A 3 -4.14 -5.11 -13.00
CA PRO A 3 -3.13 -4.50 -12.13
C PRO A 3 -2.83 -5.38 -10.91
N VAL A 4 -1.61 -5.26 -10.40
CA VAL A 4 -1.17 -5.89 -9.15
C VAL A 4 -1.80 -5.14 -7.99
N ARG A 5 -2.61 -5.84 -7.18
CA ARG A 5 -3.21 -5.30 -5.95
C ARG A 5 -2.17 -5.28 -4.85
N LEU A 6 -1.92 -4.09 -4.28
CA LEU A 6 -0.87 -3.83 -3.29
C LEU A 6 -1.46 -3.26 -2.00
N LEU A 7 -1.07 -3.84 -0.87
CA LEU A 7 -1.31 -3.30 0.48
C LEU A 7 0.02 -2.74 1.02
N LEU A 8 0.03 -1.47 1.45
CA LEU A 8 1.21 -0.87 2.07
C LEU A 8 1.20 -1.11 3.57
N VAL A 9 2.28 -1.64 4.14
CA VAL A 9 2.39 -1.92 5.58
C VAL A 9 3.72 -1.38 6.10
N ASP A 10 3.65 -0.39 6.96
CA ASP A 10 4.82 0.27 7.58
C ASP A 10 4.34 0.99 8.86
N ASP A 11 5.14 1.02 9.92
CA ASP A 11 4.77 1.66 11.20
C ASP A 11 5.01 3.18 11.20
N ASP A 12 5.57 3.74 10.13
CA ASP A 12 5.74 5.17 9.90
C ASP A 12 4.79 5.70 8.80
N ASP A 13 3.94 6.66 9.17
CA ASP A 13 2.99 7.32 8.26
C ASP A 13 3.68 8.08 7.11
N LEU A 14 4.86 8.67 7.36
CA LEU A 14 5.62 9.40 6.35
C LEU A 14 6.18 8.44 5.29
N MET A 15 6.62 7.27 5.72
CA MET A 15 7.11 6.22 4.82
C MET A 15 5.99 5.70 3.92
N ARG A 16 4.80 5.42 4.46
CA ARG A 16 3.64 5.01 3.63
C ARG A 16 3.24 6.08 2.64
N ALA A 17 3.20 7.35 3.06
CA ALA A 17 2.89 8.47 2.16
C ALA A 17 3.91 8.58 1.00
N GLY A 18 5.21 8.41 1.29
CA GLY A 18 6.27 8.40 0.28
C GLY A 18 6.14 7.23 -0.70
N LEU A 19 5.94 6.01 -0.19
CA LEU A 19 5.73 4.82 -1.02
C LEU A 19 4.50 4.98 -1.93
N ARG A 20 3.38 5.46 -1.37
CA ARG A 20 2.17 5.73 -2.14
C ARG A 20 2.42 6.73 -3.26
N ALA A 21 3.12 7.83 -2.97
CA ALA A 21 3.42 8.87 -3.97
C ALA A 21 4.24 8.32 -5.15
N VAL A 22 5.24 7.49 -4.87
CA VAL A 22 6.09 6.87 -5.90
C VAL A 22 5.30 5.83 -6.71
N LEU A 23 4.61 4.91 -6.03
CA LEU A 23 3.96 3.75 -6.64
C LEU A 23 2.66 4.09 -7.38
N SER A 24 1.95 5.16 -7.00
CA SER A 24 0.69 5.56 -7.65
C SER A 24 0.88 6.04 -9.10
N SER A 25 2.11 6.26 -9.55
CA SER A 25 2.43 6.63 -10.94
C SER A 25 2.47 5.45 -11.91
N ASP A 26 2.54 4.22 -11.38
CA ASP A 26 2.60 2.99 -12.19
C ASP A 26 1.20 2.42 -12.41
N ALA A 27 0.71 2.49 -13.66
CA ALA A 27 -0.61 1.98 -14.04
C ALA A 27 -0.77 0.46 -13.91
N SER A 28 0.32 -0.28 -13.67
CA SER A 28 0.28 -1.71 -13.37
C SER A 28 0.01 -2.02 -11.90
N ILE A 29 -0.04 -1.00 -11.03
CA ILE A 29 -0.25 -1.14 -9.58
C ILE A 29 -1.58 -0.53 -9.17
N GLU A 30 -2.31 -1.25 -8.31
CA GLU A 30 -3.49 -0.76 -7.62
C GLU A 30 -3.25 -0.84 -6.11
N ILE A 31 -3.13 0.32 -5.44
CA ILE A 31 -3.03 0.35 -3.98
C ILE A 31 -4.43 0.17 -3.39
N VAL A 32 -4.66 -0.95 -2.71
CA VAL A 32 -5.98 -1.34 -2.20
C VAL A 32 -6.18 -1.02 -0.71
N GLY A 33 -5.11 -0.61 -0.01
CA GLY A 33 -5.18 -0.22 1.39
C GLY A 33 -3.81 0.14 1.98
N GLU A 34 -3.83 0.55 3.24
CA GLU A 34 -2.65 0.88 4.03
C GLU A 34 -2.83 0.37 5.48
N ALA A 35 -1.75 -0.06 6.14
CA ALA A 35 -1.77 -0.50 7.53
C ALA A 35 -0.51 -0.07 8.29
N GLY A 36 -0.68 0.28 9.56
CA GLY A 36 0.42 0.64 10.48
C GLY A 36 1.07 -0.53 11.20
N ASP A 37 0.44 -1.71 11.15
CA ASP A 37 0.95 -2.91 11.81
C ASP A 37 0.44 -4.20 11.14
N GLY A 38 1.03 -5.33 11.52
CA GLY A 38 0.67 -6.64 10.94
C GLY A 38 -0.76 -7.10 11.27
N ARG A 39 -1.32 -6.72 12.42
CA ARG A 39 -2.72 -7.08 12.76
C ARG A 39 -3.71 -6.30 11.93
N ALA A 40 -3.43 -5.01 11.70
CA ALA A 40 -4.19 -4.18 10.78
C ALA A 40 -4.06 -4.72 9.35
N ALA A 41 -2.86 -5.07 8.91
CA ALA A 41 -2.63 -5.60 7.56
C ALA A 41 -3.49 -6.83 7.27
N VAL A 42 -3.58 -7.79 8.21
CA VAL A 42 -4.40 -9.00 8.05
C VAL A 42 -5.91 -8.70 8.01
N ARG A 43 -6.38 -7.59 8.59
CA ARG A 43 -7.80 -7.19 8.50
C ARG A 43 -8.15 -6.53 7.16
N GLU A 44 -7.15 -5.97 6.47
CA GLU A 44 -7.31 -5.23 5.21
C GLU A 44 -7.05 -6.10 3.96
N THR A 45 -6.74 -7.40 4.12
CA THR A 45 -6.57 -8.39 3.03
C THR A 45 -7.87 -9.12 2.69
#